data_AF-A0A3R7MHP7-F1
#
_entry.id   AF-A0A3R7MHP7-F1
#
_cell.length_a   1.000
_cell.length_b   1.000
_cell.length_c   1.000
_cell.angle_alpha   90.00
_cell.angle_beta   90.00
_cell.angle_gamma   90.00
#
_symmetry.space_group_name_H-M   'P 1'
#
loop_
_entity.id
_entity.type
_entity.pdbx_description
1 polymer ?
#
loop_
_entity_poly.entity_id
_entity_poly.type
_entity_poly.pdbx_seq_one_letter_code
_entity_poly.pdbx_strand_id
1 'polypeptide(L)'
;MFTRDVTTTYRPNACVVEEIPNSNTEFWTECRYWRSRKICGKKTRIRFECCEGFSRIDDEVGCTRVKPLKNLLETAEALGATKWADYIRESGLANELETAGAYTLFAPTNQAFSNLRRSLKSQMESYRGNPNNPILLYHILPTKLKSDEFKANLMAETRHQGHNVRINKYSNGMTTINCALLIRKDQQATNGIVHVIDNVLDPSVGILQNVADMVLNDGRFSVLADILEKSGYINVLRTMQESITILAPSDEAFQKLPESRREKIINDREARMALLQNHVIPHVICESAITGEHRVRTMLDSKVSFNCDIAGAYVENTKLRGNFNLGKNGIIH
;
A
#
# COMPACT_ATOMS: atom_id res chain seq x y z
N MET A 1 -27.47 5.44 13.54
CA MET A 1 -26.63 4.28 13.91
C MET A 1 -27.57 3.13 14.23
N PHE A 2 -27.69 2.12 13.36
CA PHE A 2 -28.58 0.97 13.61
C PHE A 2 -27.76 -0.29 13.79
N THR A 3 -27.68 -0.76 15.04
CA THR A 3 -27.39 -2.15 15.40
C THR A 3 -28.74 -2.88 15.50
N ARG A 4 -29.18 -3.52 14.43
CA ARG A 4 -30.25 -4.54 14.48
C ARG A 4 -30.20 -5.42 13.22
N ASP A 5 -30.23 -6.71 13.50
CA ASP A 5 -30.37 -7.89 12.64
C ASP A 5 -29.92 -7.82 11.18
N VAL A 6 -28.93 -8.68 10.89
CA VAL A 6 -28.52 -9.10 9.55
C VAL A 6 -29.64 -9.96 8.95
N THR A 7 -30.82 -9.39 8.70
CA THR A 7 -31.77 -9.98 7.77
C THR A 7 -31.30 -9.66 6.36
N THR A 8 -31.19 -10.71 5.57
CA THR A 8 -30.87 -10.82 4.15
C THR A 8 -31.81 -10.06 3.21
N THR A 9 -32.14 -8.81 3.52
CA THR A 9 -32.92 -7.96 2.61
C THR A 9 -31.98 -7.33 1.60
N TYR A 10 -32.09 -7.78 0.35
CA TYR A 10 -31.42 -7.20 -0.80
C TYR A 10 -31.61 -5.67 -0.84
N ARG A 11 -30.51 -4.92 -0.90
CA ARG A 11 -30.51 -3.47 -1.09
C ARG A 11 -29.84 -3.14 -2.42
N PRO A 12 -30.56 -2.63 -3.42
CA PRO A 12 -29.98 -2.20 -4.68
C PRO A 12 -28.82 -1.22 -4.46
N ASN A 13 -27.71 -1.44 -5.17
CA ASN A 13 -26.50 -0.60 -5.18
C ASN A 13 -25.99 -0.20 -3.77
N ALA A 14 -26.14 -1.09 -2.79
CA ALA A 14 -25.55 -0.93 -1.47
C ALA A 14 -24.19 -1.65 -1.41
N CYS A 15 -23.17 -0.92 -0.98
CA CYS A 15 -21.83 -1.40 -0.74
C CYS A 15 -21.63 -1.64 0.76
N VAL A 16 -20.76 -2.58 1.08
CA VAL A 16 -20.39 -2.92 2.45
C VAL A 16 -19.13 -2.16 2.80
N VAL A 17 -19.15 -1.52 3.97
CA VAL A 17 -17.97 -0.91 4.56
C VAL A 17 -17.66 -1.63 5.85
N GLU A 18 -16.48 -2.22 5.88
CA GLU A 18 -15.95 -2.98 7.00
C GLU A 18 -15.00 -2.06 7.79
N GLU A 19 -15.35 -1.78 9.04
CA GLU A 19 -14.59 -0.89 9.92
C GLU A 19 -13.98 -1.67 11.08
N ILE A 20 -12.75 -1.30 11.44
CA ILE A 20 -12.14 -1.79 12.68
C ILE A 20 -12.57 -0.86 13.82
N PRO A 21 -13.28 -1.36 14.87
CA PRO A 21 -13.72 -0.51 15.98
C PRO A 21 -12.54 0.21 16.65
N ASN A 22 -12.73 1.50 16.94
CA ASN A 22 -11.71 2.39 17.53
C ASN A 22 -10.44 2.55 16.67
N SER A 23 -10.57 2.34 15.35
CA SER A 23 -9.57 2.68 14.35
C SER A 23 -10.21 3.59 13.28
N ASN A 24 -9.38 4.34 12.55
CA ASN A 24 -9.79 5.09 11.36
C ASN A 24 -9.67 4.25 10.07
N THR A 25 -9.41 2.94 10.19
CA THR A 25 -9.27 2.04 9.04
C THR A 25 -10.62 1.51 8.59
N GLU A 26 -10.92 1.75 7.32
CA GLU A 26 -12.13 1.26 6.63
C GLU A 26 -11.74 0.45 5.40
N PHE A 27 -12.47 -0.63 5.14
CA PHE A 27 -12.34 -1.44 3.93
C PHE A 27 -13.66 -1.45 3.17
N TRP A 28 -13.62 -0.97 1.94
CA TRP A 28 -14.80 -0.89 1.08
C TRP A 28 -14.88 -2.12 0.18
N THR A 29 -16.05 -2.76 0.14
CA THR A 29 -16.30 -3.94 -0.69
C THR A 29 -17.66 -3.89 -1.35
N GLU A 30 -17.69 -4.24 -2.64
CA GLU A 30 -18.89 -4.34 -3.47
C GLU A 30 -19.65 -5.66 -3.21
N CYS A 31 -19.15 -6.53 -2.34
CA CYS A 31 -19.74 -7.84 -2.07
C CYS A 31 -21.12 -7.73 -1.41
N ARG A 32 -22.16 -8.21 -2.12
CA ARG A 32 -23.54 -8.40 -1.62
C ARG A 32 -23.65 -9.35 -0.42
N TYR A 33 -22.67 -10.24 -0.23
CA TYR A 33 -22.66 -11.24 0.83
C TYR A 33 -21.34 -11.15 1.61
N TRP A 34 -21.27 -10.18 2.52
CA TRP A 34 -20.10 -10.02 3.38
C TRP A 34 -20.38 -10.58 4.76
N ARG A 35 -19.57 -11.54 5.21
CA ARG A 35 -19.53 -11.96 6.61
C ARG A 35 -18.39 -11.20 7.29
N SER A 36 -18.67 -10.59 8.44
CA SER A 36 -17.64 -9.89 9.22
C SER A 36 -16.50 -10.85 9.50
N ARG A 37 -15.30 -10.49 9.04
CA ARG A 37 -14.07 -11.22 9.35
C ARG A 37 -13.38 -10.55 10.54
N LYS A 38 -12.41 -11.24 11.12
CA LYS A 38 -11.46 -10.58 12.00
C LYS A 38 -10.36 -9.97 11.15
N ILE A 39 -10.06 -8.70 11.35
CA ILE A 39 -8.86 -8.06 10.80
C ILE A 39 -7.91 -7.83 11.98
N CYS A 40 -6.71 -8.41 11.90
CA CYS A 40 -5.71 -8.33 12.95
C CYS A 40 -6.27 -8.65 14.35
N GLY A 41 -7.01 -9.76 14.44
CA GLY A 41 -7.64 -10.23 15.67
C GLY A 41 -8.90 -9.46 16.12
N LYS A 42 -9.23 -8.31 15.52
CA LYS A 42 -10.40 -7.50 15.87
C LYS A 42 -11.61 -7.87 15.02
N LYS A 43 -12.75 -8.12 15.67
CA LYS A 43 -14.04 -8.24 14.99
C LYS A 43 -14.39 -6.90 14.35
N THR A 44 -14.64 -6.92 13.05
CA THR A 44 -15.03 -5.73 12.31
C THR A 44 -16.51 -5.40 12.53
N ARG A 45 -16.87 -4.14 12.30
CA ARG A 45 -18.27 -3.72 12.17
C ARG A 45 -18.58 -3.53 10.69
N ILE A 46 -19.76 -3.97 10.29
CA ILE A 46 -20.24 -3.78 8.93
C ILE A 46 -21.27 -2.65 8.95
N ARG A 47 -21.10 -1.66 8.08
CA ARG A 47 -22.16 -0.74 7.70
C ARG A 47 -22.46 -0.84 6.21
N PHE A 48 -23.68 -0.46 5.84
CA PHE A 48 -24.12 -0.39 4.46
C PHE A 48 -24.20 1.05 4.00
N GLU A 49 -23.51 1.36 2.91
CA GLU A 49 -23.57 2.65 2.24
C GLU A 49 -23.95 2.50 0.78
N CYS A 50 -24.31 3.61 0.14
CA CYS A 50 -24.50 3.57 -1.30
C CYS A 50 -23.16 3.32 -1.98
N CYS A 51 -23.17 2.39 -2.92
CA CYS A 51 -22.08 2.26 -3.86
C CYS A 51 -21.89 3.56 -4.62
N GLU A 52 -20.71 3.68 -5.19
CA GLU A 52 -20.34 4.79 -6.05
C GLU A 52 -21.39 5.06 -7.13
N GLY A 53 -21.64 6.35 -7.38
CA GLY A 53 -22.59 6.76 -8.42
C GLY A 53 -24.05 6.60 -7.98
N PHE A 54 -24.31 6.15 -6.74
CA PHE A 54 -25.67 6.02 -6.22
C PHE A 54 -25.88 6.80 -4.92
N SER A 55 -27.14 7.16 -4.68
CA SER A 55 -27.65 7.81 -3.48
C SER A 55 -29.01 7.23 -3.11
N ARG A 56 -29.42 7.44 -1.86
CA ARG A 56 -30.76 7.08 -1.40
C ARG A 56 -31.79 8.08 -1.91
N ILE A 57 -33.00 7.61 -2.12
CA ILE A 57 -34.22 8.41 -2.19
C ILE A 57 -34.95 8.17 -0.87
N ASP A 58 -35.56 9.21 -0.31
CA ASP A 58 -36.38 9.05 0.89
C ASP A 58 -37.52 8.07 0.60
N ASP A 59 -37.86 7.24 1.58
CA ASP A 59 -38.88 6.17 1.49
C ASP A 59 -38.59 4.99 0.54
N GLU A 60 -37.42 4.94 -0.12
CA GLU A 60 -36.98 3.77 -0.91
C GLU A 60 -35.93 2.90 -0.20
N VAL A 61 -36.01 1.58 -0.41
CA VAL A 61 -35.03 0.63 0.12
C VAL A 61 -33.79 0.60 -0.77
N GLY A 62 -32.65 1.02 -0.23
CA GLY A 62 -31.35 0.92 -0.91
C GLY A 62 -30.93 2.24 -1.58
N CYS A 63 -30.19 2.14 -2.67
CA CYS A 63 -29.56 3.26 -3.35
C CYS A 63 -29.95 3.27 -4.83
N THR A 64 -31.08 3.91 -5.12
CA THR A 64 -31.76 3.85 -6.41
C THR A 64 -31.49 5.08 -7.28
N ARG A 65 -31.17 6.24 -6.68
CA ARG A 65 -30.86 7.47 -7.41
C ARG A 65 -29.42 7.48 -7.90
N VAL A 66 -29.23 7.56 -9.21
CA VAL A 66 -27.93 7.76 -9.85
C VAL A 66 -27.44 9.19 -9.62
N LYS A 67 -26.20 9.34 -9.17
CA LYS A 67 -25.52 10.63 -9.00
C LYS A 67 -24.93 11.07 -10.34
N PRO A 68 -25.02 12.36 -10.70
CA PRO A 68 -24.28 12.87 -11.85
C PRO A 68 -22.78 12.73 -11.62
N LEU A 69 -22.03 12.44 -12.69
CA LEU A 69 -20.57 12.45 -12.64
C LEU A 69 -20.06 13.86 -12.39
N LYS A 70 -19.02 13.95 -11.57
CA LYS A 70 -18.27 15.18 -11.32
C LYS A 70 -16.92 15.09 -12.03
N ASN A 71 -16.18 16.19 -12.10
CA ASN A 71 -14.79 16.12 -12.54
C ASN A 71 -13.92 15.40 -11.49
N LEU A 72 -12.69 15.05 -11.87
CA LEU A 72 -11.75 14.30 -11.05
C LEU A 72 -11.51 14.94 -9.67
N LEU A 73 -11.32 16.25 -9.62
CA LEU A 73 -10.99 16.96 -8.40
C LEU A 73 -12.19 17.02 -7.46
N GLU A 74 -13.35 17.41 -7.98
CA GLU A 74 -14.61 17.42 -7.22
C GLU A 74 -15.01 16.01 -6.74
N THR A 75 -14.65 14.96 -7.51
CA THR A 75 -14.84 13.56 -7.12
C THR A 75 -13.95 13.22 -5.93
N ALA A 76 -12.65 13.56 -5.99
CA ALA A 76 -11.73 13.34 -4.87
C ALA A 76 -12.19 14.03 -3.58
N GLU A 77 -12.72 15.24 -3.68
CA GLU A 77 -13.28 15.97 -2.53
C GLU A 77 -14.53 15.33 -1.94
N ALA A 78 -15.46 14.90 -2.80
CA ALA A 78 -16.65 14.19 -2.37
C ALA A 78 -16.33 12.87 -1.64
N LEU A 79 -15.13 12.33 -1.88
CA LEU A 79 -14.59 11.14 -1.21
C LEU A 79 -13.78 11.46 0.06
N GLY A 80 -13.64 12.74 0.42
CA GLY A 80 -12.96 13.18 1.64
C GLY A 80 -11.46 13.44 1.49
N ALA A 81 -10.94 13.54 0.26
CA ALA A 81 -9.54 13.91 -0.02
C ALA A 81 -9.36 15.44 -0.18
N THR A 82 -10.06 16.23 0.63
CA THR A 82 -10.12 17.69 0.47
C THR A 82 -8.77 18.38 0.63
N LYS A 83 -7.94 17.95 1.59
CA LYS A 83 -6.60 18.53 1.79
C LYS A 83 -5.72 18.36 0.55
N TRP A 84 -5.72 17.17 -0.05
CA TRP A 84 -4.98 16.92 -1.29
C TRP A 84 -5.52 17.77 -2.45
N ALA A 85 -6.85 17.87 -2.56
CA ALA A 85 -7.51 18.67 -3.58
C ALA A 85 -7.15 20.16 -3.47
N ASP A 86 -7.02 20.69 -2.25
CA ASP A 86 -6.59 22.07 -2.04
C ASP A 86 -5.17 22.32 -2.58
N TYR A 87 -4.21 21.41 -2.35
CA TYR A 87 -2.88 21.54 -2.96
C TYR A 87 -2.92 21.51 -4.50
N ILE A 88 -3.80 20.69 -5.10
CA ILE A 88 -3.99 20.63 -6.56
C ILE A 88 -4.56 21.94 -7.11
N ARG A 89 -5.45 22.61 -6.37
CA ARG A 89 -5.95 23.94 -6.75
C ARG A 89 -4.89 25.00 -6.62
N GLU A 90 -4.25 25.06 -5.45
CA GLU A 90 -3.22 26.05 -5.17
C GLU A 90 -2.08 25.97 -6.19
N SER A 91 -1.72 24.76 -6.64
CA SER A 91 -0.68 24.56 -7.65
C SER A 91 -1.08 24.96 -9.08
N GLY A 92 -2.36 25.18 -9.35
CA GLY A 92 -2.89 25.42 -10.70
C GLY A 92 -3.08 24.16 -11.55
N LEU A 93 -2.80 22.96 -11.02
CA LEU A 93 -3.00 21.68 -11.72
C LEU A 93 -4.48 21.35 -11.96
N ALA A 94 -5.40 21.94 -11.19
CA ALA A 94 -6.84 21.76 -11.38
C ALA A 94 -7.27 22.06 -12.84
N ASN A 95 -6.78 23.17 -13.40
CA ASN A 95 -7.10 23.57 -14.78
C ASN A 95 -6.54 22.57 -15.81
N GLU A 96 -5.35 22.02 -15.59
CA GLU A 96 -4.78 20.98 -16.47
C GLU A 96 -5.63 19.72 -16.44
N LEU A 97 -6.01 19.26 -15.25
CA LEU A 97 -6.82 18.05 -15.09
C LEU A 97 -8.20 18.21 -15.75
N GLU A 98 -8.75 19.42 -15.82
CA GLU A 98 -10.00 19.72 -16.52
C GLU A 98 -9.88 19.69 -18.05
N THR A 99 -8.67 19.79 -18.61
CA THR A 99 -8.47 19.66 -20.06
C THR A 99 -8.78 18.25 -20.54
N ALA A 100 -9.16 18.11 -21.82
CA ALA A 100 -9.59 16.86 -22.41
C ALA A 100 -8.46 15.81 -22.42
N GLY A 101 -8.39 15.00 -21.36
CA GLY A 101 -7.50 13.87 -21.16
C GLY A 101 -8.08 12.95 -20.09
N ALA A 102 -7.84 11.65 -20.20
CA ALA A 102 -8.34 10.68 -19.22
C ALA A 102 -7.24 10.35 -18.20
N TYR A 103 -7.37 10.84 -16.97
CA TYR A 103 -6.37 10.63 -15.92
C TYR A 103 -6.80 9.59 -14.89
N THR A 104 -5.83 9.12 -14.11
CA THR A 104 -6.07 8.39 -12.86
C THR A 104 -5.47 9.17 -11.71
N LEU A 105 -6.25 9.41 -10.66
CA LEU A 105 -5.79 10.03 -9.43
C LEU A 105 -5.69 8.99 -8.32
N PHE A 106 -4.53 8.89 -7.68
CA PHE A 106 -4.39 8.25 -6.38
C PHE A 106 -4.54 9.32 -5.30
N ALA A 107 -5.76 9.60 -4.85
CA ALA A 107 -6.04 10.66 -3.91
C ALA A 107 -5.82 10.20 -2.45
N PRO A 108 -4.89 10.79 -1.69
CA PRO A 108 -4.69 10.42 -0.29
C PRO A 108 -5.84 10.92 0.59
N THR A 109 -6.20 10.15 1.60
CA THR A 109 -7.15 10.61 2.62
C THR A 109 -6.64 11.84 3.38
N ASN A 110 -7.55 12.63 3.96
CA ASN A 110 -7.15 13.71 4.87
C ASN A 110 -6.33 13.22 6.09
N GLN A 111 -6.54 11.97 6.51
CA GLN A 111 -5.74 11.34 7.57
C GLN A 111 -4.30 11.08 7.10
N ALA A 112 -4.13 10.57 5.86
CA ALA A 112 -2.81 10.40 5.24
C ALA A 112 -2.01 11.71 5.25
N PHE A 113 -2.66 12.81 4.84
CA PHE A 113 -2.06 14.15 4.86
C PHE A 113 -1.68 14.63 6.27
N SER A 114 -2.49 14.29 7.27
CA SER A 114 -2.23 14.69 8.66
C SER A 114 -1.03 13.92 9.26
N ASN A 115 -0.75 12.73 8.73
CA ASN A 115 0.31 11.83 9.20
C ASN A 115 1.60 11.91 8.35
N LEU A 116 1.76 12.98 7.56
CA LEU A 116 2.95 13.18 6.74
C LEU A 116 4.24 13.15 7.57
N ARG A 117 5.24 12.39 7.10
CA ARG A 117 6.61 12.46 7.64
C ARG A 117 7.13 13.89 7.50
N ARG A 118 7.92 14.35 8.48
CA ARG A 118 8.46 15.72 8.52
C ARG A 118 9.15 16.13 7.22
N SER A 119 9.97 15.25 6.64
CA SER A 119 10.66 15.50 5.37
C SER A 119 9.68 15.73 4.21
N LEU A 120 8.69 14.85 4.07
CA LEU A 120 7.69 14.92 3.00
C LEU A 120 6.79 16.15 3.17
N LYS A 121 6.44 16.50 4.41
CA LYS A 121 5.72 17.73 4.72
C LYS A 121 6.52 18.98 4.32
N SER A 122 7.79 19.06 4.69
CA SER A 122 8.65 20.18 4.30
C SER A 122 8.79 20.31 2.78
N GLN A 123 8.93 19.18 2.07
CA GLN A 123 8.97 19.17 0.61
C GLN A 123 7.64 19.62 0.00
N MET A 124 6.50 19.21 0.57
CA MET A 124 5.20 19.66 0.10
C MET A 124 5.06 21.18 0.20
N GLU A 125 5.47 21.76 1.34
CA GLU A 125 5.41 23.21 1.56
C GLU A 125 6.40 23.98 0.67
N SER A 126 7.60 23.44 0.40
CA SER A 126 8.57 24.10 -0.47
C SER A 126 8.11 24.20 -1.93
N TYR A 127 7.19 23.32 -2.35
CA TYR A 127 6.55 23.34 -3.68
C TYR A 127 5.11 23.85 -3.63
N ARG A 128 4.70 24.53 -2.55
CA ARG A 128 3.35 25.05 -2.44
C ARG A 128 3.07 26.06 -3.55
N GLY A 129 1.90 25.93 -4.17
CA GLY A 129 1.51 26.78 -5.30
C GLY A 129 2.25 26.49 -6.62
N ASN A 130 3.06 25.43 -6.71
CA ASN A 130 3.82 25.09 -7.92
C ASN A 130 3.19 23.90 -8.67
N PRO A 131 2.82 24.04 -9.96
CA PRO A 131 2.24 22.93 -10.74
C PRO A 131 3.21 21.77 -10.96
N ASN A 132 4.53 22.02 -10.86
CA ASN A 132 5.57 21.01 -10.96
C ASN A 132 5.91 20.35 -9.62
N ASN A 133 5.02 20.41 -8.63
CA ASN A 133 5.23 19.73 -7.35
C ASN A 133 5.38 18.21 -7.60
N PRO A 134 6.56 17.63 -7.33
CA PRO A 134 6.85 16.24 -7.68
C PRO A 134 5.93 15.27 -6.94
N ILE A 135 5.50 15.62 -5.72
CA ILE A 135 4.63 14.77 -4.92
C ILE A 135 3.22 14.77 -5.52
N LEU A 136 2.69 15.94 -5.91
CA LEU A 136 1.36 16.01 -6.55
C LEU A 136 1.36 15.24 -7.88
N LEU A 137 2.35 15.46 -8.74
CA LEU A 137 2.48 14.78 -10.02
C LEU A 137 2.64 13.26 -9.87
N TYR A 138 3.28 12.80 -8.79
CA TYR A 138 3.46 11.37 -8.52
C TYR A 138 2.15 10.64 -8.15
N HIS A 139 1.10 11.36 -7.77
CA HIS A 139 -0.23 10.79 -7.51
C HIS A 139 -1.13 10.78 -8.74
N ILE A 140 -0.65 11.23 -9.90
CA ILE A 140 -1.44 11.37 -11.13
C ILE A 140 -0.83 10.47 -12.21
N LEU A 141 -1.64 9.63 -12.85
CA LEU A 141 -1.24 8.93 -14.08
C LEU A 141 -1.84 9.67 -15.28
N PRO A 142 -1.09 9.81 -16.40
CA PRO A 142 -1.58 10.41 -17.64
C PRO A 142 -2.58 9.50 -18.40
N THR A 143 -3.03 8.41 -17.80
CA THR A 143 -3.92 7.42 -18.39
C THR A 143 -5.01 7.02 -17.38
N LYS A 144 -6.13 6.51 -17.90
CA LYS A 144 -7.18 5.88 -17.09
C LYS A 144 -6.79 4.43 -16.80
N LEU A 145 -6.70 4.07 -15.53
CA LEU A 145 -6.32 2.74 -15.05
C LEU A 145 -7.32 2.27 -14.00
N LYS A 146 -8.05 1.20 -14.31
CA LYS A 146 -9.08 0.61 -13.44
C LYS A 146 -8.51 -0.51 -12.56
N SER A 147 -9.24 -0.88 -11.52
CA SER A 147 -8.80 -1.88 -10.55
C SER A 147 -8.88 -3.34 -11.04
N ASP A 148 -9.60 -3.60 -12.12
CA ASP A 148 -9.61 -4.88 -12.84
C ASP A 148 -8.28 -5.11 -13.59
N GLU A 149 -7.63 -4.04 -14.03
CA GLU A 149 -6.29 -4.05 -14.63
C GLU A 149 -5.18 -4.20 -13.60
N PHE A 150 -5.45 -3.94 -12.31
CA PHE A 150 -4.46 -4.10 -11.25
C PHE A 150 -4.03 -5.57 -11.08
N LYS A 151 -2.71 -5.78 -11.06
CA LYS A 151 -2.06 -7.08 -10.87
C LYS A 151 -0.92 -6.95 -9.86
N ALA A 152 -0.40 -8.09 -9.38
CA ALA A 152 0.80 -8.07 -8.55
C ALA A 152 1.98 -7.47 -9.33
N ASN A 153 2.76 -6.60 -8.68
CA ASN A 153 3.92 -5.92 -9.23
C ASN A 153 3.67 -5.14 -10.55
N LEU A 154 2.48 -4.59 -10.74
CA LEU A 154 2.21 -3.71 -11.88
C LEU A 154 2.92 -2.38 -11.67
N MET A 155 3.78 -2.00 -12.62
CA MET A 155 4.41 -0.67 -12.64
C MET A 155 3.62 0.26 -13.56
N ALA A 156 3.17 1.40 -13.05
CA ALA A 156 2.42 2.40 -13.81
C ALA A 156 3.14 3.75 -13.79
N GLU A 157 3.33 4.35 -14.97
CA GLU A 157 4.02 5.64 -15.13
C GLU A 157 3.15 6.79 -14.63
N THR A 158 3.75 7.68 -13.82
CA THR A 158 3.08 8.86 -13.28
C THR A 158 3.33 10.10 -14.14
N ARG A 159 2.64 11.21 -13.85
CA ARG A 159 2.94 12.52 -14.44
C ARG A 159 4.30 13.06 -14.01
N HIS A 160 4.86 12.56 -12.90
CA HIS A 160 6.23 12.85 -12.55
C HIS A 160 7.16 11.98 -13.42
N GLN A 161 7.65 12.57 -14.51
CA GLN A 161 8.40 11.86 -15.55
C GLN A 161 9.52 10.97 -14.99
N GLY A 162 9.63 9.75 -15.52
CA GLY A 162 10.61 8.76 -15.07
C GLY A 162 10.29 8.09 -13.73
N HIS A 163 9.17 8.44 -13.09
CA HIS A 163 8.75 7.85 -11.82
C HIS A 163 7.48 7.03 -12.02
N ASN A 164 7.56 5.76 -11.62
CA ASN A 164 6.44 4.83 -11.66
C ASN A 164 5.93 4.56 -10.24
N VAL A 165 4.64 4.30 -10.11
CA VAL A 165 4.08 3.66 -8.92
C VAL A 165 4.02 2.16 -9.11
N ARG A 166 4.25 1.42 -8.02
CA ARG A 166 4.09 -0.02 -7.96
C ARG A 166 2.74 -0.36 -7.35
N ILE A 167 1.92 -1.08 -8.10
CA ILE A 167 0.63 -1.57 -7.67
C ILE A 167 0.75 -3.06 -7.38
N ASN A 168 0.25 -3.49 -6.21
CA ASN A 168 0.17 -4.89 -5.82
C ASN A 168 -1.27 -5.25 -5.49
N LYS A 169 -1.78 -6.31 -6.12
CA LYS A 169 -3.06 -6.94 -5.80
C LYS A 169 -2.80 -8.28 -5.13
N TYR A 170 -3.35 -8.45 -3.93
CA TYR A 170 -3.13 -9.59 -3.06
C TYR A 170 -4.30 -10.58 -3.16
N SER A 171 -4.03 -11.86 -2.89
CA SER A 171 -5.04 -12.93 -2.92
C SER A 171 -6.14 -12.76 -1.87
N ASN A 172 -5.87 -12.02 -0.78
CA ASN A 172 -6.85 -11.67 0.25
C ASN A 172 -7.77 -10.49 -0.13
N GLY A 173 -7.68 -10.02 -1.39
CA GLY A 173 -8.48 -8.94 -1.94
C GLY A 173 -7.93 -7.53 -1.66
N MET A 174 -6.84 -7.41 -0.91
CA MET A 174 -6.21 -6.11 -0.67
C MET A 174 -5.44 -5.64 -1.90
N THR A 175 -5.36 -4.32 -2.07
CA THR A 175 -4.53 -3.69 -3.09
C THR A 175 -3.74 -2.56 -2.47
N THR A 176 -2.49 -2.39 -2.89
CA THR A 176 -1.65 -1.28 -2.45
C THR A 176 -0.97 -0.58 -3.61
N ILE A 177 -0.74 0.72 -3.47
CA ILE A 177 0.05 1.58 -4.37
C ILE A 177 1.27 2.06 -3.59
N ASN A 178 2.48 1.60 -3.92
CA ASN A 178 3.69 1.79 -3.12
C ASN A 178 3.50 1.50 -1.63
N CYS A 179 2.79 0.40 -1.32
CA CYS A 179 2.37 0.01 0.03
C CYS A 179 1.36 0.94 0.73
N ALA A 180 0.89 2.01 0.11
CA ALA A 180 -0.33 2.71 0.53
C ALA A 180 -1.55 1.82 0.23
N LEU A 181 -2.38 1.53 1.22
CA LEU A 181 -3.59 0.74 1.05
C LEU A 181 -4.60 1.49 0.18
N LEU A 182 -5.18 0.78 -0.78
CA LEU A 182 -6.30 1.25 -1.56
C LEU A 182 -7.59 1.15 -0.73
N ILE A 183 -8.12 2.30 -0.29
CA ILE A 183 -9.31 2.41 0.56
C ILE A 183 -10.59 2.40 -0.27
N ARG A 184 -10.62 3.18 -1.35
CA ARG A 184 -11.72 3.19 -2.33
C ARG A 184 -11.14 3.12 -3.72
N LYS A 185 -11.78 2.37 -4.60
CA LYS A 185 -11.31 2.13 -5.95
C LYS A 185 -12.37 2.49 -6.97
N ASP A 186 -11.92 2.73 -8.19
CA ASP A 186 -12.74 2.88 -9.38
C ASP A 186 -13.71 4.07 -9.43
N GLN A 187 -13.44 5.15 -8.69
CA GLN A 187 -14.35 6.28 -8.59
C GLN A 187 -14.37 7.10 -9.90
N GLN A 188 -15.37 6.87 -10.73
CA GLN A 188 -15.54 7.46 -12.05
C GLN A 188 -15.75 8.96 -11.96
N ALA A 189 -15.04 9.68 -12.82
CA ALA A 189 -15.19 11.11 -13.05
C ALA A 189 -15.40 11.38 -14.55
N THR A 190 -15.88 12.57 -14.89
CA THR A 190 -16.10 12.98 -16.30
C THR A 190 -14.82 12.94 -17.14
N ASN A 191 -13.66 13.17 -16.51
CA ASN A 191 -12.34 13.27 -17.11
C ASN A 191 -11.33 12.23 -16.56
N GLY A 192 -11.81 11.14 -15.94
CA GLY A 192 -10.89 10.09 -15.46
C GLY A 192 -11.46 9.14 -14.41
N ILE A 193 -10.60 8.72 -13.49
CA ILE A 193 -10.94 7.86 -12.35
C ILE A 193 -10.13 8.25 -11.11
N VAL A 194 -10.75 8.17 -9.93
CA VAL A 194 -10.12 8.41 -8.62
C VAL A 194 -10.06 7.12 -7.82
N HIS A 195 -8.90 6.87 -7.23
CA HIS A 195 -8.63 5.81 -6.27
C HIS A 195 -8.17 6.47 -4.97
N VAL A 196 -8.83 6.20 -3.86
CA VAL A 196 -8.48 6.77 -2.55
C VAL A 196 -7.49 5.88 -1.83
N ILE A 197 -6.37 6.45 -1.37
CA ILE A 197 -5.30 5.71 -0.69
C ILE A 197 -5.04 6.23 0.74
N ASP A 198 -4.51 5.38 1.61
CA ASP A 198 -4.33 5.68 3.05
C ASP A 198 -3.03 6.41 3.41
N ASN A 199 -2.14 6.61 2.44
CA ASN A 199 -0.85 7.28 2.61
C ASN A 199 -0.56 8.22 1.45
N VAL A 200 0.30 9.21 1.69
CA VAL A 200 0.84 10.07 0.62
C VAL A 200 2.05 9.36 0.00
N LEU A 201 2.02 9.17 -1.31
CA LEU A 201 3.10 8.58 -2.09
C LEU A 201 4.32 9.50 -2.10
N ASP A 202 5.49 8.94 -1.85
CA ASP A 202 6.75 9.67 -1.82
C ASP A 202 7.56 9.31 -3.09
N PRO A 203 7.82 10.26 -4.01
CA PRO A 203 8.57 9.99 -5.23
C PRO A 203 10.06 9.71 -4.97
N SER A 204 10.58 10.02 -3.77
CA SER A 204 11.98 9.76 -3.41
C SER A 204 12.25 8.31 -3.02
N VAL A 205 11.21 7.51 -2.76
CA VAL A 205 11.34 6.09 -2.40
C VAL A 205 11.02 5.19 -3.58
N GLY A 206 11.55 3.97 -3.59
CA GLY A 206 11.14 2.95 -4.55
C GLY A 206 11.72 3.04 -5.95
N ILE A 207 12.63 3.98 -6.22
CA ILE A 207 13.25 4.14 -7.54
C ILE A 207 14.79 4.25 -7.52
N LEU A 208 15.40 4.70 -6.41
CA LEU A 208 16.80 5.11 -6.38
C LEU A 208 17.79 3.93 -6.28
N GLN A 209 17.47 2.91 -5.50
CA GLN A 209 18.37 1.81 -5.21
C GLN A 209 17.61 0.49 -5.00
N ASN A 210 18.26 -0.63 -5.26
CA ASN A 210 17.68 -1.95 -5.00
C ASN A 210 17.64 -2.22 -3.50
N VAL A 211 16.71 -3.07 -3.06
CA VAL A 211 16.56 -3.35 -1.63
C VAL A 211 17.79 -3.97 -0.98
N ALA A 212 18.59 -4.74 -1.73
CA ALA A 212 19.84 -5.26 -1.22
C ALA A 212 20.85 -4.14 -0.94
N ASP A 213 20.96 -3.14 -1.82
CA ASP A 213 21.85 -1.98 -1.61
C ASP A 213 21.40 -1.14 -0.41
N MET A 214 20.09 -1.09 -0.15
CA MET A 214 19.54 -0.44 1.04
C MET A 214 20.01 -1.14 2.33
N VAL A 215 20.05 -2.48 2.36
CA VAL A 215 20.58 -3.25 3.50
C VAL A 215 22.03 -2.86 3.78
N LEU A 216 22.86 -2.74 2.74
CA LEU A 216 24.27 -2.41 2.86
C LEU A 216 24.49 -1.00 3.45
N ASN A 217 23.62 -0.05 3.11
CA ASN A 217 23.82 1.37 3.45
C ASN A 217 23.13 1.82 4.76
N ASP A 218 22.24 1.01 5.34
CA ASP A 218 21.40 1.41 6.49
C ASP A 218 22.15 1.42 7.83
N GLY A 219 23.20 0.60 7.96
CA GLY A 219 24.05 0.50 9.16
C GLY A 219 23.45 -0.36 10.30
N ARG A 220 22.13 -0.54 10.36
CA ARG A 220 21.47 -1.45 11.33
C ARG A 220 21.57 -2.94 10.97
N PHE A 221 22.06 -3.24 9.78
CA PHE A 221 22.11 -4.57 9.17
C PHE A 221 23.54 -4.98 8.79
N SER A 222 24.55 -4.52 9.54
CA SER A 222 25.95 -4.69 9.17
C SER A 222 26.35 -6.16 9.04
N VAL A 223 25.85 -7.04 9.91
CA VAL A 223 26.11 -8.49 9.84
C VAL A 223 25.44 -9.11 8.61
N LEU A 224 24.21 -8.72 8.30
CA LEU A 224 23.51 -9.20 7.11
C LEU A 224 24.19 -8.73 5.82
N ALA A 225 24.65 -7.48 5.80
CA ALA A 225 25.40 -6.89 4.69
C ALA A 225 26.68 -7.69 4.41
N ASP A 226 27.49 -8.00 5.44
CA ASP A 226 28.68 -8.83 5.31
C ASP A 226 28.38 -10.23 4.73
N ILE A 227 27.30 -10.87 5.18
CA ILE A 227 26.87 -12.18 4.66
C ILE A 227 26.42 -12.08 3.19
N LEU A 228 25.68 -11.02 2.82
CA LEU A 228 25.25 -10.76 1.44
C LEU A 228 26.42 -10.53 0.49
N GLU A 229 27.43 -9.77 0.92
CA GLU A 229 28.64 -9.50 0.13
C GLU A 229 29.49 -10.76 -0.02
N LYS A 230 29.81 -11.45 1.09
CA LYS A 230 30.62 -12.69 1.08
C LYS A 230 30.00 -13.83 0.29
N SER A 231 28.68 -13.88 0.19
CA SER A 231 27.97 -14.92 -0.58
C SER A 231 27.90 -14.61 -2.08
N GLY A 232 28.09 -13.35 -2.50
CA GLY A 232 27.79 -12.89 -3.86
C GLY A 232 26.30 -12.89 -4.20
N TYR A 233 25.41 -13.23 -3.26
CA TYR A 233 23.97 -13.31 -3.49
C TYR A 233 23.36 -11.94 -3.79
N ILE A 234 24.01 -10.85 -3.35
CA ILE A 234 23.66 -9.49 -3.72
C ILE A 234 23.50 -9.28 -5.23
N ASN A 235 24.37 -9.88 -6.04
CA ASN A 235 24.31 -9.74 -7.50
C ASN A 235 23.10 -10.48 -8.10
N VAL A 236 22.69 -11.58 -7.47
CA VAL A 236 21.45 -12.27 -7.82
C VAL A 236 20.27 -11.37 -7.50
N LEU A 237 20.19 -10.84 -6.28
CA LEU A 237 19.08 -9.97 -5.86
C LEU A 237 18.97 -8.70 -6.72
N ARG A 238 20.09 -8.13 -7.18
CA ARG A 238 20.11 -6.95 -8.07
C ARG A 238 19.59 -7.23 -9.48
N THR A 239 19.79 -8.45 -9.98
CA THR A 239 19.44 -8.83 -11.37
C THR A 239 18.10 -9.55 -11.49
N MET A 240 17.47 -9.89 -10.35
CA MET A 240 16.13 -10.48 -10.32
C MET A 240 15.11 -9.56 -11.02
N GLN A 241 14.34 -10.16 -11.93
CA GLN A 241 13.23 -9.49 -12.61
C GLN A 241 12.00 -9.38 -11.70
N GLU A 242 11.78 -10.40 -10.88
CA GLU A 242 10.70 -10.42 -9.90
C GLU A 242 11.03 -9.47 -8.75
N SER A 243 10.01 -8.75 -8.26
CA SER A 243 10.18 -7.92 -7.08
C SER A 243 10.15 -8.77 -5.80
N ILE A 244 11.00 -8.41 -4.84
CA ILE A 244 11.25 -9.21 -3.65
C ILE A 244 10.84 -8.51 -2.36
N THR A 245 10.70 -9.29 -1.30
CA THR A 245 10.68 -8.79 0.08
C THR A 245 11.88 -9.37 0.81
N ILE A 246 12.74 -8.50 1.36
CA ILE A 246 13.83 -8.91 2.27
C ILE A 246 13.33 -8.73 3.70
N LEU A 247 13.29 -9.81 4.46
CA LEU A 247 13.13 -9.80 5.90
C LEU A 247 14.51 -9.60 6.52
N ALA A 248 14.86 -8.37 6.89
CA ALA A 248 16.23 -8.04 7.28
C ALA A 248 16.44 -8.21 8.80
N PRO A 249 17.09 -9.29 9.26
CA PRO A 249 17.49 -9.40 10.66
C PRO A 249 18.47 -8.29 11.03
N SER A 250 18.16 -7.55 12.10
CA SER A 250 19.07 -6.54 12.63
C SER A 250 20.29 -7.16 13.29
N ASP A 251 21.33 -6.36 13.52
CA ASP A 251 22.53 -6.81 14.22
C ASP A 251 22.21 -7.34 15.63
N GLU A 252 21.22 -6.76 16.32
CA GLU A 252 20.74 -7.28 17.61
C GLU A 252 20.04 -8.65 17.48
N ALA A 253 19.41 -8.94 16.35
CA ALA A 253 18.83 -10.26 16.10
C ALA A 253 19.92 -11.32 15.98
N PHE A 254 21.04 -11.00 15.30
CA PHE A 254 22.20 -11.87 15.27
C PHE A 254 22.82 -12.06 16.64
N GLN A 255 22.97 -11.01 17.45
CA GLN A 255 23.54 -11.09 18.80
C GLN A 255 22.80 -12.04 19.75
N LYS A 256 21.51 -12.31 19.49
CA LYS A 256 20.73 -13.29 20.27
C LYS A 256 21.11 -14.75 19.95
N LEU A 257 21.86 -15.01 18.89
CA LEU A 257 22.33 -16.34 18.54
C LEU A 257 23.61 -16.69 19.33
N PRO A 258 23.79 -17.96 19.75
CA PRO A 258 25.06 -18.41 20.30
C PRO A 258 26.22 -18.14 19.35
N GLU A 259 27.39 -17.80 19.89
CA GLU A 259 28.58 -17.45 19.10
C GLU A 259 28.96 -18.54 18.11
N SER A 260 29.03 -19.80 18.55
CA SER A 260 29.31 -20.95 17.69
C SER A 260 28.33 -21.09 16.52
N ARG A 261 27.06 -20.69 16.71
CA ARG A 261 26.06 -20.71 15.64
C ARG A 261 26.23 -19.54 14.68
N ARG A 262 26.58 -18.35 15.18
CA ARG A 262 26.90 -17.18 14.34
C ARG A 262 28.12 -17.47 13.46
N GLU A 263 29.20 -17.98 14.05
CA GLU A 263 30.41 -18.33 13.31
C GLU A 263 30.14 -19.39 12.25
N LYS A 264 29.36 -20.43 12.58
CA LYS A 264 28.95 -21.44 11.60
C LYS A 264 28.20 -20.81 10.44
N ILE A 265 27.19 -19.96 10.72
CA ILE A 265 26.44 -19.25 9.68
C ILE A 265 27.37 -18.41 8.82
N ILE A 266 28.32 -17.67 9.40
CA ILE A 266 29.19 -16.75 8.67
C ILE A 266 30.25 -17.48 7.85
N ASN A 267 30.80 -18.59 8.34
CA ASN A 267 31.93 -19.27 7.70
C ASN A 267 31.50 -20.40 6.75
N ASP A 268 30.37 -21.07 7.02
CA ASP A 268 29.84 -22.13 6.16
C ASP A 268 29.02 -21.56 4.98
N ARG A 269 29.41 -21.93 3.76
CA ARG A 269 28.78 -21.42 2.54
C ARG A 269 27.31 -21.85 2.42
N GLU A 270 26.99 -23.10 2.73
CA GLU A 270 25.63 -23.62 2.64
C GLU A 270 24.73 -22.96 3.67
N ALA A 271 25.24 -22.77 4.90
CA ALA A 271 24.53 -22.08 5.96
C ALA A 271 24.27 -20.60 5.62
N ARG A 272 25.24 -19.87 5.05
CA ARG A 272 25.03 -18.49 4.56
C ARG A 272 23.91 -18.45 3.53
N MET A 273 24.00 -19.29 2.51
CA MET A 273 23.01 -19.30 1.42
C MET A 273 21.62 -19.68 1.91
N ALA A 274 21.51 -20.68 2.76
CA ALA A 274 20.23 -21.07 3.37
C ALA A 274 19.64 -19.94 4.22
N LEU A 275 20.46 -19.25 5.03
CA LEU A 275 20.00 -18.09 5.79
C LEU A 275 19.44 -17.02 4.86
N LEU A 276 20.21 -16.63 3.83
CA LEU A 276 19.81 -15.57 2.91
C LEU A 276 18.53 -15.92 2.14
N GLN A 277 18.47 -17.12 1.56
CA GLN A 277 17.29 -17.58 0.82
C GLN A 277 16.04 -17.69 1.70
N ASN A 278 16.21 -18.04 2.99
CA ASN A 278 15.10 -18.09 3.94
C ASN A 278 14.59 -16.70 4.37
N HIS A 279 15.37 -15.64 4.15
CA HIS A 279 14.98 -14.26 4.47
C HIS A 279 14.54 -13.45 3.25
N VAL A 280 14.51 -14.07 2.06
CA VAL A 280 14.04 -13.43 0.82
C VAL A 280 12.76 -14.12 0.36
N ILE A 281 11.74 -13.33 0.04
CA ILE A 281 10.46 -13.79 -0.49
C ILE A 281 10.31 -13.26 -1.92
N PRO A 282 9.95 -14.11 -2.91
CA PRO A 282 9.85 -13.74 -4.33
C PRO A 282 8.53 -13.01 -4.66
N HIS A 283 8.14 -12.03 -3.84
CA HIS A 283 7.04 -11.10 -4.08
C HIS A 283 7.05 -10.00 -3.01
N VAL A 284 6.36 -8.89 -3.30
CA VAL A 284 6.25 -7.74 -2.40
C VAL A 284 5.09 -7.91 -1.42
N ILE A 285 5.38 -7.92 -0.11
CA ILE A 285 4.38 -8.02 0.96
C ILE A 285 4.33 -6.72 1.76
N CYS A 286 3.41 -5.83 1.41
CA CYS A 286 3.22 -4.59 2.18
C CYS A 286 2.53 -4.89 3.52
N GLU A 287 2.97 -4.24 4.60
CA GLU A 287 2.38 -4.39 5.93
C GLU A 287 0.87 -4.11 5.94
N SER A 288 0.45 -3.09 5.19
CA SER A 288 -0.94 -2.69 5.01
C SER A 288 -1.85 -3.75 4.38
N ALA A 289 -1.27 -4.74 3.68
CA ALA A 289 -2.01 -5.85 3.11
C ALA A 289 -2.17 -7.04 4.07
N ILE A 290 -1.48 -7.03 5.22
CA ILE A 290 -1.54 -8.09 6.23
C ILE A 290 -2.78 -7.88 7.07
N THR A 291 -3.82 -8.70 6.83
CA THR A 291 -5.11 -8.61 7.53
C THR A 291 -5.38 -9.77 8.48
N GLY A 292 -4.50 -10.76 8.49
CA GLY A 292 -4.58 -11.96 9.32
C GLY A 292 -3.45 -12.93 9.01
N GLU A 293 -3.55 -14.14 9.53
CA GLU A 293 -2.55 -15.19 9.30
C GLU A 293 -2.51 -15.60 7.83
N HIS A 294 -1.32 -15.54 7.22
CA HIS A 294 -1.07 -16.08 5.90
C HIS A 294 0.37 -16.60 5.81
N ARG A 295 0.56 -17.68 5.04
CA ARG A 295 1.88 -18.30 4.88
C ARG A 295 2.37 -18.09 3.45
N VAL A 296 3.62 -17.70 3.32
CA VAL A 296 4.31 -17.50 2.04
C VAL A 296 5.57 -18.34 1.98
N ARG A 297 6.02 -18.62 0.76
CA ARG A 297 7.27 -19.36 0.52
C ARG A 297 8.42 -18.37 0.34
N THR A 298 9.55 -18.69 0.96
CA THR A 298 10.82 -17.98 0.77
C THR A 298 11.55 -18.52 -0.45
N MET A 299 12.69 -17.94 -0.81
CA MET A 299 13.58 -18.46 -1.87
C MET A 299 14.18 -19.83 -1.51
N LEU A 300 14.17 -20.22 -0.23
CA LEU A 300 14.56 -21.57 0.22
C LEU A 300 13.39 -22.57 0.14
N ASP A 301 12.22 -22.15 -0.37
CA ASP A 301 10.95 -22.89 -0.35
C ASP A 301 10.39 -23.19 1.07
N SER A 302 11.02 -22.65 2.11
CA SER A 302 10.50 -22.70 3.47
C SER A 302 9.25 -21.82 3.59
N LYS A 303 8.34 -22.20 4.48
CA LYS A 303 7.12 -21.44 4.74
C LYS A 303 7.32 -20.48 5.90
N VAL A 304 7.12 -19.19 5.65
CA VAL A 304 7.09 -18.15 6.68
C VAL A 304 5.65 -17.66 6.87
N SER A 305 5.22 -17.53 8.12
CA SER A 305 3.91 -17.02 8.50
C SER A 305 3.98 -15.54 8.77
N PHE A 306 3.03 -14.80 8.19
CA PHE A 306 2.75 -13.42 8.53
C PHE A 306 1.42 -13.36 9.25
N ASN A 307 1.33 -12.53 10.27
CA ASN A 307 0.08 -12.26 10.96
C ASN A 307 0.04 -10.80 11.42
N CYS A 308 -1.06 -10.41 12.06
CA CYS A 308 -1.16 -9.08 12.67
C CYS A 308 -2.11 -9.11 13.86
N ASP A 309 -1.90 -8.16 14.75
CA ASP A 309 -2.82 -7.79 15.82
C ASP A 309 -2.97 -6.26 15.89
N ILE A 310 -3.51 -5.74 17.00
CA ILE A 310 -3.63 -4.29 17.19
C ILE A 310 -2.32 -3.55 17.39
N ALA A 311 -1.27 -4.25 17.81
CA ALA A 311 0.03 -3.65 18.02
C ALA A 311 0.79 -3.52 16.70
N GLY A 312 0.54 -4.39 15.72
CA GLY A 312 1.05 -4.25 14.35
C GLY A 312 1.09 -5.57 13.59
N ALA A 313 1.87 -5.63 12.52
CA ALA A 313 2.15 -6.87 11.82
C ALA A 313 3.36 -7.62 12.37
N TYR A 314 3.38 -8.93 12.15
CA TYR A 314 4.44 -9.83 12.59
C TYR A 314 4.81 -10.80 11.47
N VAL A 315 6.06 -11.22 11.52
CA VAL A 315 6.59 -12.37 10.81
C VAL A 315 6.97 -13.42 11.85
N GLU A 316 6.36 -14.59 11.75
CA GLU A 316 6.36 -15.61 12.80
C GLU A 316 5.87 -15.00 14.13
N ASN A 317 6.79 -14.78 15.06
CA ASN A 317 6.54 -14.17 16.36
C ASN A 317 7.24 -12.81 16.52
N THR A 318 7.88 -12.31 15.46
CA THR A 318 8.67 -11.08 15.47
C THR A 318 7.87 -9.95 14.86
N LYS A 319 7.64 -8.89 15.63
CA LYS A 319 6.94 -7.70 15.16
C LYS A 319 7.74 -7.00 14.07
N LEU A 320 7.09 -6.68 12.96
CA LEU A 320 7.67 -5.84 11.92
C LEU A 320 7.85 -4.42 12.47
N ARG A 321 9.02 -3.82 12.20
CA ARG A 321 9.25 -2.43 12.55
C ARG A 321 8.72 -1.61 11.38
N GLY A 322 7.65 -0.83 11.58
CA GLY A 322 6.90 -0.11 10.53
C GLY A 322 7.66 0.96 9.73
N ASN A 323 9.00 0.92 9.71
CA ASN A 323 9.85 1.65 8.78
C ASN A 323 10.14 0.76 7.57
N PHE A 324 9.11 0.37 6.83
CA PHE A 324 9.34 -0.31 5.56
C PHE A 324 10.01 0.67 4.60
N ASN A 325 11.04 0.21 3.89
CA ASN A 325 11.67 1.01 2.86
C ASN A 325 11.39 0.38 1.50
N LEU A 326 10.71 1.13 0.63
CA LEU A 326 10.47 0.72 -0.75
C LEU A 326 11.75 0.94 -1.56
N GLY A 327 12.23 -0.12 -2.20
CA GLY A 327 13.35 -0.09 -3.14
C GLY A 327 12.88 -0.30 -4.58
N LYS A 328 13.82 -0.12 -5.52
CA LYS A 328 13.55 -0.27 -6.97
C LYS A 328 12.94 -1.62 -7.33
N ASN A 329 13.47 -2.69 -6.75
CA ASN A 329 13.12 -4.08 -7.04
C ASN A 329 12.38 -4.77 -5.88
N GLY A 330 11.81 -4.05 -4.92
CA GLY A 330 11.16 -4.72 -3.79
C GLY A 330 10.93 -3.85 -2.57
N ILE A 331 10.76 -4.52 -1.43
CA ILE A 331 10.68 -3.91 -0.10
C ILE A 331 11.63 -4.60 0.88
N ILE A 332 12.02 -3.85 1.93
CA ILE A 332 12.72 -4.37 3.10
C ILE A 332 11.86 -4.14 4.35
N HIS A 333 11.80 -5.16 5.20
CA HIS A 333 11.18 -5.16 6.52
C HIS A 333 12.20 -5.36 7.63
#